data_AF-A0AAW1GPZ7-F1
#
_entry.id   AF-A0AAW1GPZ7-F1
#
_cell.length_a   1.000
_cell.length_b   1.000
_cell.length_c   1.000
_cell.angle_alpha   90.00
_cell.angle_beta   90.00
_cell.angle_gamma   90.00
#
_symmetry.space_group_name_H-M   'P 1'
#
loop_
_entity.id
_entity.type
_entity.pdbx_description
1 polymer ?
#
loop_
_entity_poly.entity_id
_entity_poly.type
_entity_poly.pdbx_seq_one_letter_code
_entity_poly.pdbx_strand_id
1 'polypeptide(L)'
;MLHLKHCSDEQISWCIVDEILKSACTLAQDPYGNYVTQHILETGKPHESSQIILKLAGKFIQISQLKYASNVVEKCLKYGNASERDLVIEEFIAESDNNDVLLFQMVMKDQFANYVDQKIFDMGTEKQKETFINCIKTHLSVLKRFTYAKQIVARYEQLTEGTAQDQA
;
A
#
# COMPACT_ATOMS: atom_id res chain seq x y z
N MET A 1 28.52 -24.08 -37.88
CA MET A 1 27.11 -24.49 -37.80
C MET A 1 26.57 -23.96 -36.48
N LEU A 2 25.77 -22.88 -36.53
CA LEU A 2 25.26 -22.16 -35.37
C LEU A 2 24.28 -23.07 -34.60
N HIS A 3 24.65 -23.50 -33.39
CA HIS A 3 23.71 -24.09 -32.45
C HIS A 3 22.82 -22.95 -31.92
N LEU A 4 21.67 -22.74 -32.55
CA LEU A 4 20.54 -22.04 -31.96
C LEU A 4 20.16 -22.79 -30.68
N LYS A 5 20.66 -22.28 -29.53
CA LYS A 5 20.10 -22.56 -28.21
C LYS A 5 18.61 -22.24 -28.30
N HIS A 6 17.78 -23.26 -28.40
CA HIS A 6 16.38 -23.15 -28.06
C HIS A 6 16.35 -22.83 -26.57
N CYS A 7 16.25 -21.54 -26.23
CA CYS A 7 15.77 -21.17 -24.90
C CYS A 7 14.36 -21.74 -24.79
N SER A 8 14.13 -22.58 -23.79
CA SER A 8 12.79 -23.09 -23.49
C SER A 8 11.87 -21.89 -23.23
N ASP A 9 10.59 -21.99 -23.60
CA ASP A 9 9.60 -20.93 -23.36
C ASP A 9 9.57 -20.50 -21.87
N GLU A 10 9.84 -21.44 -20.96
CA GLU A 10 10.03 -21.17 -19.53
C GLU A 10 11.21 -20.25 -19.25
N GLN A 11 12.39 -20.46 -19.86
CA GLN A 11 13.57 -19.62 -19.62
C GLN A 11 13.36 -18.19 -20.13
N ILE A 12 12.68 -18.03 -21.26
CA ILE A 12 12.33 -16.71 -21.79
C ILE A 12 11.32 -16.02 -20.85
N SER A 13 10.32 -16.77 -20.39
CA SER A 13 9.34 -16.29 -19.41
C SER A 13 10.00 -15.80 -18.11
N TRP A 14 10.93 -16.58 -17.55
CA TRP A 14 11.69 -16.19 -16.36
C TRP A 14 12.52 -14.93 -16.55
N CYS A 15 13.23 -14.79 -17.68
CA CYS A 15 14.02 -13.59 -17.98
C CYS A 15 13.15 -12.32 -18.10
N ILE A 16 11.96 -12.44 -18.69
CA ILE A 16 11.01 -11.33 -18.81
C ILE A 16 10.48 -10.92 -17.43
N VAL A 17 10.09 -11.90 -16.60
CA VAL A 17 9.61 -11.64 -15.23
C VAL A 17 10.72 -10.98 -14.40
N ASP A 18 11.96 -11.47 -14.47
CA ASP A 18 13.09 -10.87 -13.76
C ASP A 18 13.31 -9.39 -14.16
N GLU A 19 13.19 -9.07 -15.44
CA GLU A 19 13.35 -7.69 -15.92
C GLU A 19 12.18 -6.78 -15.49
N ILE A 20 10.95 -7.32 -15.47
CA ILE A 20 9.77 -6.63 -14.91
C ILE A 20 9.98 -6.35 -13.43
N LEU A 21 10.47 -7.33 -12.66
CA LEU A 21 10.74 -7.18 -11.24
C LEU A 21 11.83 -6.13 -11.00
N LYS A 22 12.90 -6.10 -11.81
CA LYS A 22 13.92 -5.04 -11.72
C LYS A 22 13.31 -3.65 -11.87
N SER A 23 12.37 -3.50 -12.79
CA SER A 23 11.70 -2.25 -13.14
C SER A 23 10.40 -1.98 -12.37
N ALA A 24 10.08 -2.75 -11.33
CA ALA A 24 8.79 -2.72 -10.65
C ALA A 24 8.38 -1.31 -10.16
N CYS A 25 9.30 -0.51 -9.60
CA CYS A 25 8.99 0.86 -9.17
C CYS A 25 8.61 1.77 -10.34
N THR A 26 9.26 1.62 -11.49
CA THR A 26 8.98 2.43 -12.70
C THR A 26 7.64 2.01 -13.29
N LEU A 27 7.41 0.70 -13.40
CA LEU A 27 6.17 0.14 -13.93
C LEU A 27 4.98 0.51 -13.06
N ALA A 28 5.12 0.46 -11.73
CA ALA A 28 4.04 0.84 -10.81
C ALA A 28 3.53 2.28 -11.03
N GLN A 29 4.40 3.19 -11.48
CA GLN A 29 4.08 4.59 -11.72
C GLN A 29 3.62 4.86 -13.17
N ASP A 30 3.85 3.91 -14.08
CA ASP A 30 3.51 4.04 -15.49
C ASP A 30 1.99 3.87 -15.74
N PRO A 31 1.37 4.66 -16.63
CA PRO A 31 -0.06 4.56 -16.95
C PRO A 31 -0.54 3.17 -17.42
N TYR A 32 0.36 2.35 -17.98
CA TYR A 32 0.06 1.00 -18.46
C TYR A 32 0.81 -0.07 -17.66
N GLY A 33 2.07 0.21 -17.28
CA GLY A 33 2.92 -0.69 -16.49
C GLY A 33 2.31 -1.03 -15.13
N ASN A 34 1.52 -0.12 -14.53
CA ASN A 34 0.90 -0.37 -13.23
C ASN A 34 -0.02 -1.60 -13.27
N TYR A 35 -0.69 -1.86 -14.39
CA TYR A 35 -1.54 -3.04 -14.54
C TYR A 35 -0.74 -4.34 -14.55
N VAL A 36 0.48 -4.31 -15.09
CA VAL A 36 1.40 -5.47 -15.07
C VAL A 36 1.82 -5.76 -13.64
N THR A 37 2.23 -4.74 -12.88
CA THR A 37 2.60 -4.89 -11.47
C THR A 37 1.41 -5.39 -10.63
N GLN A 38 0.21 -4.84 -10.85
CA GLN A 38 -1.01 -5.31 -10.20
C GLN A 38 -1.32 -6.78 -10.52
N HIS A 39 -1.19 -7.19 -11.79
CA HIS A 39 -1.43 -8.57 -12.20
C HIS A 39 -0.49 -9.56 -11.50
N ILE A 40 0.79 -9.21 -11.37
CA ILE A 40 1.76 -10.05 -10.65
C ILE A 40 1.41 -10.13 -9.16
N LEU A 41 0.96 -9.03 -8.55
CA LEU A 41 0.51 -9.03 -7.15
C LEU A 41 -0.75 -9.88 -6.93
N GLU A 42 -1.64 -9.98 -7.92
CA GLU A 42 -2.91 -10.71 -7.81
C GLU A 42 -2.80 -12.20 -8.13
N THR A 43 -2.07 -12.55 -9.19
CA THR A 43 -2.04 -13.90 -9.76
C THR A 43 -0.64 -14.46 -9.96
N GLY A 44 0.40 -13.67 -9.69
CA GLY A 44 1.80 -14.10 -9.79
C GLY A 44 2.20 -15.08 -8.70
N LYS A 45 3.43 -15.58 -8.78
CA LYS A 45 3.96 -16.46 -7.73
C LYS A 45 4.19 -15.64 -6.44
N PRO A 46 4.02 -16.23 -5.25
CA PRO A 46 4.27 -15.52 -3.99
C PRO A 46 5.65 -14.85 -3.91
N HIS A 47 6.68 -15.48 -4.46
CA HIS A 47 8.01 -14.88 -4.50
C HIS A 47 8.11 -13.62 -5.38
N GLU A 48 7.36 -13.57 -6.50
CA GLU A 48 7.35 -12.44 -7.43
C GLU A 48 6.61 -11.25 -6.79
N SER A 49 5.47 -11.49 -6.13
CA SER A 49 4.75 -10.47 -5.37
C SER A 49 5.60 -9.94 -4.20
N SER A 50 6.26 -10.82 -3.43
CA SER A 50 7.19 -10.40 -2.38
C SER A 50 8.29 -9.48 -2.89
N GLN A 51 8.89 -9.80 -4.05
CA GLN A 51 9.95 -8.97 -4.64
C GLN A 51 9.44 -7.58 -5.03
N ILE A 52 8.22 -7.47 -5.54
CA ILE A 52 7.60 -6.18 -5.84
C ILE A 52 7.43 -5.37 -4.55
N ILE A 53 6.82 -5.96 -3.52
CA ILE A 53 6.55 -5.28 -2.24
C ILE A 53 7.86 -4.79 -1.61
N LEU A 54 8.89 -5.64 -1.56
CA LEU A 54 10.20 -5.30 -1.03
C LEU A 54 10.90 -4.18 -1.82
N LYS A 55 10.67 -4.07 -3.14
CA LYS A 55 11.21 -2.98 -3.95
C LYS A 55 10.49 -1.65 -3.73
N LEU A 56 9.22 -1.70 -3.34
CA LEU A 56 8.41 -0.52 -3.04
C LEU A 56 8.57 -0.06 -1.58
N ALA A 57 9.10 -0.93 -0.70
CA ALA A 57 9.42 -0.63 0.69
C ALA A 57 10.29 0.63 0.84
N GLY A 58 9.95 1.46 1.82
CA GLY A 58 10.55 2.77 2.08
C GLY A 58 10.03 3.89 1.17
N LYS A 59 9.06 3.62 0.30
CA LYS A 59 8.48 4.59 -0.64
C LYS A 59 6.96 4.54 -0.71
N PHE A 60 6.30 3.71 0.09
CA PHE A 60 4.87 3.48 0.01
C PHE A 60 4.08 4.77 0.16
N ILE A 61 4.52 5.69 1.02
CA ILE A 61 3.82 6.95 1.22
C ILE A 61 3.93 7.85 -0.01
N GLN A 62 5.12 7.96 -0.61
CA GLN A 62 5.35 8.78 -1.79
C GLN A 62 4.56 8.24 -2.99
N ILE A 63 4.58 6.93 -3.23
CA ILE A 63 3.91 6.32 -4.38
C ILE A 63 2.38 6.24 -4.20
N SER A 64 1.88 6.25 -2.96
CA SER A 64 0.43 6.32 -2.68
C SER A 64 -0.22 7.62 -3.15
N GLN A 65 0.55 8.69 -3.33
CA GLN A 65 0.07 9.98 -3.87
C GLN A 65 0.04 10.02 -5.40
N LEU A 66 0.52 8.96 -6.06
CA LEU A 66 0.58 8.89 -7.52
C LEU A 66 -0.64 8.16 -8.05
N LYS A 67 -1.32 8.77 -9.03
CA LYS A 67 -2.55 8.25 -9.67
C LYS A 67 -2.54 6.76 -10.00
N TYR A 68 -1.42 6.25 -10.50
CA TYR A 68 -1.28 4.87 -10.96
C TYR A 68 -0.74 3.96 -9.86
N ALA A 69 0.30 4.43 -9.14
CA ALA A 69 0.98 3.61 -8.15
C ALA A 69 0.17 3.44 -6.86
N SER A 70 -0.78 4.33 -6.54
CA SER A 70 -1.70 4.16 -5.41
C SER A 70 -2.45 2.82 -5.49
N ASN A 71 -2.92 2.47 -6.69
CA ASN A 71 -3.61 1.19 -6.92
C ASN A 71 -2.68 0.00 -6.67
N VAL A 72 -1.39 0.14 -7.00
CA VAL A 72 -0.38 -0.90 -6.74
C VAL A 72 -0.18 -1.08 -5.24
N VAL A 73 -0.14 0.01 -4.46
CA VAL A 73 -0.05 -0.08 -2.99
C VAL A 73 -1.29 -0.76 -2.40
N GLU A 74 -2.49 -0.44 -2.90
CA GLU A 74 -3.70 -1.14 -2.48
C GLU A 74 -3.63 -2.65 -2.75
N LYS A 75 -3.05 -3.07 -3.89
CA LYS A 75 -2.82 -4.50 -4.17
C LYS A 75 -1.78 -5.11 -3.24
N CYS A 76 -0.72 -4.38 -2.88
CA CYS A 76 0.26 -4.84 -1.90
C CYS A 76 -0.41 -5.13 -0.54
N LEU A 77 -1.28 -4.23 -0.08
CA LEU A 77 -2.03 -4.41 1.16
C LEU A 77 -3.02 -5.59 1.08
N LYS A 78 -3.67 -5.77 -0.06
CA LYS A 78 -4.72 -6.79 -0.25
C LYS A 78 -4.17 -8.20 -0.44
N TYR A 79 -3.14 -8.36 -1.26
CA TYR A 79 -2.61 -9.67 -1.68
C TYR A 79 -1.28 -10.03 -1.04
N GLY A 80 -0.60 -9.08 -0.38
CA GLY A 80 0.57 -9.34 0.43
C GLY A 80 0.25 -10.25 1.62
N ASN A 81 1.24 -11.05 2.01
CA ASN A 81 1.16 -11.85 3.23
C ASN A 81 1.15 -10.96 4.49
N ALA A 82 0.96 -11.56 5.67
CA ALA A 82 0.84 -10.81 6.91
C ALA A 82 2.06 -9.90 7.16
N SER A 83 3.28 -10.44 7.04
CA SER A 83 4.51 -9.68 7.26
C SER A 83 4.75 -8.57 6.23
N GLU A 84 4.40 -8.81 4.97
CA GLU A 84 4.47 -7.81 3.91
C GLU A 84 3.47 -6.67 4.12
N ARG A 85 2.26 -7.01 4.57
CA ARG A 85 1.23 -6.03 4.89
C ARG A 85 1.63 -5.21 6.11
N ASP A 86 2.16 -5.86 7.14
CA ASP A 86 2.68 -5.20 8.32
C ASP A 86 3.78 -4.20 7.93
N LEU A 87 4.70 -4.58 7.03
CA LEU A 87 5.72 -3.68 6.51
C LEU A 87 5.13 -2.42 5.86
N VAL A 88 4.09 -2.56 5.02
CA VAL A 88 3.43 -1.40 4.40
C VAL A 88 2.79 -0.51 5.49
N ILE A 89 2.02 -1.10 6.40
CA ILE A 89 1.28 -0.35 7.42
C ILE A 89 2.22 0.33 8.42
N GLU A 90 3.29 -0.36 8.83
CA GLU A 90 4.30 0.18 9.74
C GLU A 90 5.02 1.38 9.14
N GLU A 91 5.26 1.40 7.82
CA GLU A 91 5.83 2.59 7.16
C GLU A 91 4.91 3.82 7.30
N PHE A 92 3.61 3.64 7.10
CA PHE A 92 2.62 4.72 7.29
C PHE A 92 2.53 5.18 8.75
N ILE A 93 2.62 4.26 9.70
CA ILE A 93 2.58 4.58 11.14
C ILE A 93 3.88 5.29 11.56
N ALA A 94 5.05 4.75 11.20
CA ALA A 94 6.34 5.31 11.58
C ALA A 94 6.51 6.75 11.09
N GLU A 95 6.10 7.02 9.84
CA GLU A 95 6.23 8.36 9.28
C GLU A 95 5.22 9.35 9.88
N SER A 96 4.10 8.86 10.41
CA SER A 96 3.16 9.69 11.18
C SER A 96 3.68 10.07 12.57
N ASP A 97 4.61 9.30 13.14
CA ASP A 97 5.23 9.56 14.46
C ASP A 97 6.43 10.53 14.37
N ASN A 98 7.07 10.63 13.18
CA ASN A 98 8.22 11.51 12.92
C ASN A 98 7.92 13.02 12.95
N ASN A 99 6.72 13.45 13.39
CA ASN A 99 6.29 14.86 13.43
C ASN A 99 6.35 15.61 12.09
N ASP A 100 6.55 14.91 10.95
CA ASP A 100 6.47 15.53 9.64
C ASP A 100 5.00 15.65 9.20
N VAL A 101 4.36 16.65 9.82
CA VAL A 101 2.97 17.05 9.63
C VAL A 101 2.63 17.29 8.14
N LEU A 102 3.62 17.49 7.26
CA LEU A 102 3.42 17.70 5.82
C LEU A 102 3.05 16.43 5.07
N LEU A 103 3.71 15.30 5.33
CA LEU A 103 3.48 14.07 4.57
C LEU A 103 2.14 13.42 4.95
N PHE A 104 1.81 13.44 6.25
CA PHE A 104 0.50 13.04 6.75
C PHE A 104 -0.63 13.94 6.22
N GLN A 105 -0.37 15.25 6.11
CA GLN A 105 -1.31 16.18 5.47
C GLN A 105 -1.47 15.92 3.98
N MET A 106 -0.41 15.48 3.28
CA MET A 106 -0.49 15.16 1.86
C MET A 106 -1.36 13.92 1.66
N VAL A 107 -1.13 12.84 2.41
CA VAL A 107 -1.92 11.61 2.33
C VAL A 107 -3.41 11.87 2.63
N MET A 108 -3.70 12.63 3.68
CA MET A 108 -5.08 12.95 4.11
C MET A 108 -5.82 13.96 3.20
N LYS A 109 -5.12 14.57 2.23
CA LYS A 109 -5.69 15.48 1.21
C LYS A 109 -5.65 14.90 -0.19
N ASP A 110 -4.82 13.89 -0.41
CA ASP A 110 -4.53 13.42 -1.74
C ASP A 110 -5.70 12.59 -2.28
N GLN A 111 -6.08 12.88 -3.53
CA GLN A 111 -7.20 12.24 -4.19
C GLN A 111 -6.96 10.74 -4.47
N PHE A 112 -5.73 10.24 -4.33
CA PHE A 112 -5.35 8.85 -4.52
C PHE A 112 -4.95 8.18 -3.21
N ALA A 113 -4.17 8.84 -2.36
CA ALA A 113 -3.68 8.24 -1.11
C ALA A 113 -4.81 7.92 -0.11
N ASN A 114 -5.95 8.62 -0.19
CA ASN A 114 -7.13 8.31 0.63
C ASN A 114 -7.65 6.87 0.41
N TYR A 115 -7.48 6.30 -0.78
CA TYR A 115 -7.89 4.91 -1.03
C TYR A 115 -6.96 3.93 -0.31
N VAL A 116 -5.68 4.27 -0.23
CA VAL A 116 -4.66 3.49 0.50
C VAL A 116 -4.92 3.54 2.00
N ASP A 117 -5.21 4.71 2.56
CA ASP A 117 -5.56 4.85 3.98
C ASP A 117 -6.78 3.97 4.34
N GLN A 118 -7.84 4.02 3.52
CA GLN A 118 -8.99 3.14 3.72
C GLN A 118 -8.60 1.67 3.65
N LYS A 119 -7.67 1.32 2.75
CA LYS A 119 -7.18 -0.06 2.63
C LYS A 119 -6.39 -0.50 3.86
N ILE A 120 -5.60 0.40 4.46
CA ILE A 120 -4.91 0.15 5.73
C ILE A 120 -5.93 -0.14 6.83
N PHE A 121 -7.01 0.65 6.92
CA PHE A 121 -8.10 0.40 7.86
C PHE A 121 -8.84 -0.91 7.62
N ASP A 122 -9.05 -1.30 6.38
CA ASP A 122 -9.74 -2.55 6.04
C ASP A 122 -8.87 -3.79 6.37
N MET A 123 -7.55 -3.71 6.19
CA MET A 123 -6.66 -4.87 6.19
C MET A 123 -5.75 -4.98 7.43
N GLY A 124 -5.59 -3.91 8.20
CA GLY A 124 -4.74 -3.87 9.39
C GLY A 124 -5.34 -4.60 10.60
N THR A 125 -4.50 -4.92 11.57
CA THR A 125 -4.91 -5.43 12.88
C THR A 125 -5.54 -4.32 13.73
N GLU A 126 -6.33 -4.67 14.74
CA GLU A 126 -6.93 -3.68 15.65
C GLU A 126 -5.90 -2.75 16.29
N LYS A 127 -4.74 -3.30 16.71
CA LYS A 127 -3.63 -2.50 17.24
C LYS A 127 -3.07 -1.50 16.22
N GLN A 128 -2.91 -1.91 14.96
CA GLN A 128 -2.44 -1.02 13.89
C GLN A 128 -3.45 0.08 13.59
N LYS A 129 -4.75 -0.26 13.51
CA LYS A 129 -5.82 0.73 13.30
C LYS A 129 -5.88 1.74 14.44
N GLU A 130 -5.80 1.27 15.69
CA GLU A 130 -5.78 2.12 16.88
C GLU A 130 -4.58 3.07 16.85
N THR A 131 -3.39 2.54 16.55
CA THR A 131 -2.15 3.34 16.46
C THR A 131 -2.28 4.41 15.38
N PHE A 132 -2.73 4.01 14.18
CA PHE A 132 -2.92 4.94 13.06
C PHE A 132 -3.96 6.03 13.38
N ILE A 133 -5.07 5.68 14.04
CA ILE A 133 -6.08 6.64 14.50
C ILE A 133 -5.52 7.60 15.54
N ASN A 134 -4.75 7.10 16.51
CA ASN A 134 -4.14 7.94 17.53
C ASN A 134 -3.16 8.95 16.90
N CYS A 135 -2.43 8.56 15.85
CA CYS A 135 -1.64 9.49 15.06
C CYS A 135 -2.52 10.56 14.38
N ILE A 136 -3.64 10.16 13.73
CA ILE A 136 -4.60 11.12 13.14
C ILE A 136 -5.15 12.08 14.21
N LYS A 137 -5.56 11.56 15.37
CA LYS A 137 -6.16 12.31 16.48
C LYS A 137 -5.18 13.33 17.06
N THR A 138 -3.91 12.98 17.20
CA THR A 138 -2.84 13.86 17.69
C THR A 138 -2.67 15.10 16.79
N HIS A 139 -2.90 14.95 15.49
CA HIS A 139 -2.82 16.04 14.52
C HIS A 139 -4.19 16.63 14.13
N LEU A 140 -5.28 16.22 14.80
CA LEU A 140 -6.65 16.57 14.42
C LEU A 140 -6.92 18.08 14.46
N SER A 141 -6.27 18.82 15.34
CA SER A 141 -6.37 20.29 15.41
C SER A 141 -6.01 20.97 14.08
N VAL A 142 -5.02 20.43 13.37
CA VAL A 142 -4.55 20.90 12.05
C VAL A 142 -5.33 20.25 10.90
N LEU A 143 -5.85 19.03 11.12
CA LEU A 143 -6.61 18.26 10.12
C LEU A 143 -8.11 18.56 10.10
N LYS A 144 -8.65 19.29 11.09
CA LYS A 144 -10.07 19.70 11.17
C LYS A 144 -10.59 20.47 9.95
N ARG A 145 -9.71 21.00 9.11
CA ARG A 145 -10.03 21.63 7.83
C ARG A 145 -10.23 20.64 6.68
N PHE A 146 -9.90 19.35 6.86
CA PHE A 146 -10.04 18.30 5.87
C PHE A 146 -11.21 17.38 6.22
N THR A 147 -12.19 17.31 5.32
CA THR A 147 -13.40 16.49 5.50
C THR A 147 -13.06 15.00 5.62
N TYR A 148 -12.07 14.54 4.85
CA TYR A 148 -11.63 13.15 4.83
C TYR A 148 -11.08 12.67 6.18
N ALA A 149 -10.17 13.45 6.79
CA ALA A 149 -9.61 13.13 8.11
C ALA A 149 -10.68 13.04 9.22
N LYS A 150 -11.80 13.77 9.09
CA LYS A 150 -12.94 13.62 10.02
C LYS A 150 -13.73 12.35 9.76
N GLN A 151 -13.98 12.03 8.48
CA GLN A 151 -14.74 10.84 8.09
C GLN A 151 -14.05 9.55 8.52
N ILE A 152 -12.73 9.48 8.41
CA ILE A 152 -11.97 8.27 8.77
C ILE A 152 -11.96 8.02 10.27
N VAL A 153 -11.82 9.09 11.09
CA VAL A 153 -11.92 9.01 12.55
C VAL A 153 -13.33 8.61 12.98
N ALA A 154 -14.36 9.24 12.41
CA ALA A 154 -15.76 8.92 12.72
C ALA A 154 -16.12 7.47 12.35
N ARG A 155 -15.62 6.98 11.20
CA ARG A 155 -15.82 5.58 10.76
C ARG A 155 -15.18 4.61 11.75
N TYR A 156 -13.97 4.89 12.23
CA TYR A 156 -13.32 4.04 13.23
C TYR A 156 -14.07 4.04 14.57
N GLU A 157 -14.48 5.21 15.07
CA GLU A 157 -15.22 5.33 16.33
C GLU A 157 -16.53 4.51 16.28
N GLN A 158 -17.28 4.57 15.17
CA GLN A 158 -18.48 3.76 14.97
C GLN A 158 -18.21 2.25 14.99
N LEU A 159 -17.09 1.80 14.40
CA LEU A 159 -16.71 0.39 14.39
C LEU A 159 -16.32 -0.11 15.80
N THR A 160 -15.69 0.75 16.60
CA THR A 160 -15.32 0.43 17.99
C THR A 160 -16.50 0.51 18.97
N GLU A 161 -17.48 1.38 18.71
CA GLU A 161 -18.68 1.50 19.54
C GLU A 161 -19.67 0.36 19.28
N GLY A 162 -19.81 -0.10 18.02
CA GLY A 162 -20.66 -1.24 17.67
C GLY A 162 -20.16 -2.57 18.23
N THR A 163 -18.84 -2.77 18.31
CA THR A 163 -18.23 -3.98 18.88
C THR A 163 -18.38 -4.07 20.40
N ALA A 164 -18.55 -2.94 21.09
CA ALA A 164 -18.80 -2.90 22.53
C ALA A 164 -20.25 -3.27 22.92
N GLN A 165 -21.20 -3.16 21.99
CA GLN A 165 -22.61 -3.52 22.23
C GLN A 165 -22.93 -4.99 21.95
N ASP A 166 -22.14 -5.67 21.11
CA ASP A 166 -22.31 -7.10 20.79
C ASP A 166 -21.61 -8.05 21.79
N GLN A 167 -20.92 -7.50 22.79
CA GLN A 167 -20.24 -8.26 23.86
C GLN A 167 -20.89 -8.09 25.25
N ALA A 168 -22.06 -7.44 25.33
CA ALA A 168 -22.81 -7.20 26.57
C ALA A 168 -24.05 -8.10 26.70
#